data_AF-A0A2X3EUF2-F1
#
_entry.id   AF-A0A2X3EUF2-F1
#
_cell.length_a   1.000
_cell.length_b   1.000
_cell.length_c   1.000
_cell.angle_alpha   90.00
_cell.angle_beta   90.00
_cell.angle_gamma   90.00
#
_symmetry.space_group_name_H-M   'P 1'
#
loop_
_entity.id
_entity.type
_entity.pdbx_description
1 polymer ?
#
loop_
_entity_poly.entity_id
_entity_poly.type
_entity_poly.pdbx_seq_one_letter_code
_entity_poly.pdbx_strand_id
1 'polypeptide(L)'
;MAEEAEQDFRALLNIPSNYKVLFCHGGGRGQFAGIPLNILGDKKVADYVDAGYWAASAVKEAKKYCTPNVIDAKITSTASAL
;
A
#
# COMPACT_ATOMS: atom_id res chain seq x y z
N MET A 1 14.83 -18.35 -13.74
CA MET A 1 14.87 -17.82 -12.35
C MET A 1 13.77 -16.79 -12.11
N ALA A 2 13.83 -15.55 -12.61
CA ALA A 2 12.78 -14.56 -12.32
C ALA A 2 11.42 -14.92 -12.94
N GLU A 3 11.41 -15.44 -14.17
CA GLU A 3 10.19 -15.87 -14.85
C GLU A 3 9.52 -17.06 -14.15
N GLU A 4 10.30 -18.05 -13.73
CA GLU A 4 9.84 -19.19 -12.94
C GLU A 4 9.25 -18.73 -11.59
N ALA A 5 9.95 -17.85 -10.86
CA ALA A 5 9.43 -17.28 -9.61
C ALA A 5 8.14 -16.48 -9.82
N GLU A 6 7.99 -15.77 -10.95
CA GLU A 6 6.72 -15.12 -11.30
C GLU A 6 5.62 -16.16 -11.53
N GLN A 7 5.87 -17.23 -12.30
CA GLN A 7 4.88 -18.27 -12.56
C GLN A 7 4.45 -18.98 -11.27
N ASP A 8 5.39 -19.34 -10.41
CA ASP A 8 5.11 -19.96 -9.11
C ASP A 8 4.26 -19.04 -8.23
N PHE A 9 4.61 -17.75 -8.17
CA PHE A 9 3.85 -16.76 -7.40
C PHE A 9 2.43 -16.56 -7.93
N ARG A 10 2.27 -16.55 -9.26
CA ARG A 10 0.94 -16.50 -9.90
C ARG A 10 0.10 -17.73 -9.60
N ALA A 11 0.69 -18.92 -9.67
CA ALA A 11 0.01 -20.17 -9.36
C ALA A 11 -0.40 -20.23 -7.88
N LEU A 12 0.49 -19.87 -6.97
CA LEU A 12 0.24 -19.91 -5.51
C LEU A 12 -0.91 -18.99 -5.08
N LEU A 13 -0.98 -17.77 -5.64
CA LEU A 13 -1.97 -16.76 -5.26
C LEU A 13 -3.15 -16.64 -6.24
N ASN A 14 -3.21 -17.50 -7.25
CA ASN A 14 -4.23 -17.47 -8.32
C ASN A 14 -4.34 -16.09 -9.00
N ILE A 15 -3.21 -15.48 -9.36
CA ILE A 15 -3.17 -14.15 -9.96
C ILE A 15 -3.64 -14.19 -11.42
N PRO A 16 -4.70 -13.46 -11.79
CA PRO A 16 -5.22 -13.48 -13.16
C PRO A 16 -4.27 -12.78 -14.15
N SER A 17 -4.40 -13.12 -15.43
CA SER A 17 -3.48 -12.69 -16.51
C SER A 17 -3.50 -11.18 -16.78
N ASN A 18 -4.56 -10.47 -16.36
CA ASN A 18 -4.69 -9.02 -16.47
C ASN A 18 -3.92 -8.22 -15.40
N TYR A 19 -3.25 -8.89 -14.45
CA TYR A 19 -2.36 -8.24 -13.49
C TYR A 19 -0.88 -8.52 -13.82
N LYS A 20 -0.01 -7.54 -13.56
CA LYS A 20 1.44 -7.66 -13.70
C LYS A 20 2.07 -7.97 -12.33
N VAL A 21 3.07 -8.84 -12.32
CA VAL A 21 3.91 -9.14 -11.14
C VAL A 21 5.25 -8.44 -11.34
N LEU A 22 5.67 -7.64 -10.37
CA LEU A 22 6.92 -6.86 -10.45
C LEU A 22 7.79 -7.17 -9.22
N PHE A 23 9.08 -7.41 -9.46
CA PHE A 23 10.08 -7.52 -8.41
C PHE A 23 10.85 -6.20 -8.31
N CYS A 24 10.62 -5.44 -7.25
CA CYS A 24 11.12 -4.07 -7.11
C CYS A 24 12.01 -3.88 -5.87
N HIS A 25 13.01 -3.00 -6.00
CA HIS A 25 13.81 -2.51 -4.87
C HIS A 25 13.05 -1.44 -4.05
N GLY A 26 13.67 -0.97 -2.96
CA GLY A 26 13.11 0.08 -2.10
C GLY A 26 12.19 -0.42 -0.98
N GLY A 27 11.83 -1.71 -1.00
CA GLY A 27 10.99 -2.34 0.02
C GLY A 27 9.60 -1.71 0.15
N GLY A 28 8.88 -2.06 1.22
CA GLY A 28 7.52 -1.56 1.45
C GLY A 28 7.44 -0.04 1.55
N ARG A 29 8.45 0.61 2.17
CA ARG A 29 8.50 2.07 2.28
C ARG A 29 8.71 2.76 0.94
N GLY A 30 9.50 2.19 0.03
CA GLY A 30 9.65 2.71 -1.33
C GLY A 30 8.30 2.75 -2.07
N GLN A 31 7.44 1.75 -1.84
CA GLN A 31 6.11 1.71 -2.44
C GLN A 31 5.12 2.72 -1.84
N PHE A 32 5.38 3.29 -0.65
CA PHE A 32 4.56 4.40 -0.14
C PHE A 32 4.61 5.62 -1.06
N ALA A 33 5.74 5.86 -1.71
CA ALA A 33 5.87 6.85 -2.79
C ALA A 33 5.52 6.27 -4.17
N GLY A 34 5.89 5.01 -4.42
CA GLY A 34 5.63 4.32 -5.69
C GLY A 34 4.15 4.28 -6.06
N ILE A 35 3.26 4.02 -5.11
CA ILE A 35 1.81 3.96 -5.35
C ILE A 35 1.27 5.30 -5.89
N PRO A 36 1.32 6.44 -5.15
CA PRO A 36 0.75 7.69 -5.65
C PRO A 36 1.42 8.17 -6.95
N LEU A 37 2.72 7.91 -7.16
CA LEU A 37 3.40 8.28 -8.40
C LEU A 37 2.90 7.51 -9.64
N ASN A 38 2.35 6.30 -9.47
CA ASN A 38 1.93 5.45 -10.60
C ASN A 38 0.41 5.41 -10.81
N ILE A 39 -0.40 5.42 -9.75
CA ILE A 39 -1.85 5.15 -9.86
C ILE A 39 -2.75 6.35 -9.55
N LEU A 40 -2.20 7.46 -9.03
CA LEU A 40 -3.01 8.64 -8.73
C LEU A 40 -3.60 9.27 -10.02
N GLY A 41 -2.83 9.21 -11.11
CA GLY A 41 -3.19 9.87 -12.38
C GLY A 41 -3.31 11.38 -12.19
N ASP A 42 -4.36 11.96 -12.77
CA ASP A 42 -4.62 13.41 -12.69
C ASP A 42 -5.35 13.85 -11.39
N LYS A 43 -5.60 12.90 -10.48
CA LYS A 43 -6.29 13.19 -9.21
C LYS A 43 -5.34 13.90 -8.24
N LYS A 44 -5.93 14.64 -7.29
CA LYS A 44 -5.19 15.33 -6.22
C LYS A 44 -5.44 14.75 -4.84
N VAL A 45 -6.42 13.86 -4.71
CA VAL A 45 -6.88 13.26 -3.45
C VAL A 45 -6.94 11.75 -3.62
N ALA A 46 -6.52 11.02 -2.58
CA ALA A 46 -6.62 9.58 -2.48
C ALA A 46 -7.05 9.19 -1.06
N ASP A 47 -7.90 8.18 -0.94
CA ASP A 47 -8.34 7.65 0.34
C ASP A 47 -7.29 6.72 0.93
N TYR A 48 -6.97 6.92 2.22
CA TYR A 48 -6.05 6.08 2.98
C TYR A 48 -6.73 5.61 4.27
N VAL A 49 -6.77 4.29 4.48
CA VAL A 49 -7.25 3.69 5.73
C VAL A 49 -6.08 3.54 6.71
N ASP A 50 -6.10 4.28 7.81
CA ASP A 50 -5.05 4.28 8.83
C ASP A 50 -5.46 3.43 10.04
N ALA A 51 -4.96 2.19 10.07
CA ALA A 51 -5.13 1.27 11.18
C ALA A 51 -3.88 1.14 12.07
N GLY A 52 -2.82 1.95 11.87
CA GLY A 52 -1.60 1.84 12.66
C GLY A 52 -0.34 2.33 11.98
N TYR A 53 0.82 1.99 12.57
CA TYR A 53 2.13 2.59 12.25
C TYR A 53 2.49 2.58 10.75
N TRP A 54 2.24 1.48 10.05
CA TRP A 54 2.59 1.36 8.63
C TRP A 54 1.70 2.23 7.74
N ALA A 55 0.39 2.21 7.99
CA ALA A 55 -0.56 3.06 7.26
C ALA A 55 -0.32 4.55 7.54
N ALA A 56 -0.09 4.93 8.80
CA ALA A 56 0.30 6.28 9.17
C ALA A 56 1.59 6.74 8.48
N SER A 57 2.57 5.84 8.32
CA SER A 57 3.80 6.09 7.57
C SER A 57 3.53 6.30 6.08
N ALA A 58 2.65 5.50 5.48
CA ALA A 58 2.24 5.65 4.07
C ALA A 58 1.49 6.96 3.83
N VAL A 59 0.56 7.33 4.73
CA VAL A 59 -0.15 8.62 4.71
C VAL A 59 0.83 9.78 4.78
N LYS A 60 1.83 9.71 5.67
CA LYS A 60 2.86 10.75 5.80
C LYS A 60 3.63 10.93 4.49
N GLU A 61 4.00 9.84 3.83
CA GLU A 61 4.72 9.89 2.56
C GLU A 61 3.84 10.41 1.41
N ALA A 62 2.58 9.97 1.35
CA ALA A 62 1.61 10.36 0.32
C ALA A 62 1.36 11.87 0.25
N LYS A 63 1.50 12.58 1.37
CA LYS A 63 1.39 14.06 1.45
C LYS A 63 2.38 14.81 0.56
N LYS A 64 3.46 14.17 0.10
CA LYS A 64 4.39 14.76 -0.87
C LYS A 64 3.83 14.81 -2.29
N TYR A 65 2.83 13.98 -2.59
CA TYR A 65 2.34 13.74 -3.96
C TYR A 65 0.85 14.06 -4.13
N CYS A 66 0.07 14.01 -3.04
CA CYS A 66 -1.37 14.29 -3.06
C CYS A 66 -1.85 14.80 -1.70
N THR A 67 -3.15 15.13 -1.61
CA THR A 67 -3.84 15.43 -0.36
C THR A 67 -4.60 14.18 0.09
N PRO A 68 -4.03 13.34 0.98
CA PRO A 68 -4.70 12.11 1.41
C PRO A 68 -5.94 12.42 2.26
N ASN A 69 -7.07 11.79 1.92
CA ASN A 69 -8.24 11.72 2.79
C ASN A 69 -8.07 10.51 3.71
N VAL A 70 -7.95 10.74 5.03
CA VAL A 70 -7.55 9.70 5.98
C VAL A 70 -8.77 9.18 6.73
N ILE A 71 -9.01 7.87 6.62
CA ILE A 71 -10.04 7.14 7.36
C ILE A 71 -9.36 6.48 8.56
N ASP A 72 -9.66 6.92 9.77
CA ASP A 72 -9.10 6.32 10.99
C ASP A 72 -9.80 4.98 11.29
N ALA A 73 -9.02 3.91 11.32
CA ALA A 73 -9.45 2.55 11.62
C ALA A 73 -8.66 1.93 12.79
N LYS A 74 -7.99 2.75 13.62
CA LYS A 74 -7.26 2.28 14.80
C LYS A 74 -8.23 1.74 15.84
N ILE A 75 -7.94 0.55 16.36
CA ILE A 75 -8.68 -0.03 17.49
C ILE A 75 -8.13 0.57 18.79
N THR A 76 -8.91 1.41 19.46
CA THR A 76 -8.61 1.82 20.83
C THR A 76 -9.06 0.72 21.78
N SER A 77 -8.12 -0.11 22.27
CA SER A 77 -8.42 -0.97 23.40
C SER A 77 -8.56 -0.09 24.64
N THR A 78 -9.78 0.09 25.14
CA THR A 78 -10.03 0.63 26.48
C THR A 78 -9.57 -0.40 27.52
N ALA A 79 -8.27 -0.47 27.77
CA ALA A 79 -7.73 -1.17 28.94
C ALA A 79 -7.94 -0.28 30.18
N SER A 80 -9.18 -0.21 30.68
CA SER A 80 -9.54 0.45 31.93
C SER A 80 -10.95 0.01 32.35
N ALA A 81 -11.06 -1.17 32.95
CA ALA A 81 -12.07 -1.52 33.93
C ALA A 81 -11.78 -2.92 34.45
N LEU A 82 -10.83 -3.02 35.39
CA LEU A 82 -10.84 -3.85 36.60
C LEU A 82 -9.62 -3.47 37.44
#